data_AF-A0A2A6C200-F1
#
_entry.id   AF-A0A2A6C200-F1
#
_cell.length_a   1.000
_cell.length_b   1.000
_cell.length_c   1.000
_cell.angle_alpha   90.00
_cell.angle_beta   90.00
_cell.angle_gamma   90.00
#
_symmetry.space_group_name_H-M   'P 1'
#
loop_
_entity.id
_entity.type
_entity.pdbx_description
1 polymer ?
#
loop_
_entity_poly.entity_id
_entity_poly.type
_entity_poly.pdbx_seq_one_letter_code
_entity_poly.pdbx_strand_id
1 'polypeptide(L)'
;MTGVPYMLIRRATFAETDDYSFSVVRYPHYESNIPISMGLNTLHGEIIRIFRNCSLFEHFLERTRQLARYFLQIQYPKEILCSRLYSTLNKTPAISLKYAVYNNDICMHIIEKL
;
A
#
# COMPACT_ATOMS: atom_id res chain seq x y z
N MET A 1 -28.76 7.18 40.13
CA MET A 1 -27.98 6.42 39.13
C MET A 1 -28.61 6.66 37.77
N THR A 2 -28.14 7.66 37.03
CA THR A 2 -28.63 7.97 35.67
C THR A 2 -27.50 7.66 34.71
N GLY A 3 -27.63 6.55 33.99
CA GLY A 3 -26.66 6.10 32.98
C GLY A 3 -26.68 7.05 31.79
N VAL A 4 -25.51 7.60 31.46
CA VAL A 4 -25.30 8.40 30.26
C VAL A 4 -25.25 7.44 29.06
N PRO A 5 -26.04 7.63 28.00
CA PRO A 5 -25.94 6.80 26.81
C PRO A 5 -24.68 7.22 26.02
N TYR A 6 -23.76 6.29 25.84
CA TYR A 6 -22.62 6.49 24.94
C TYR A 6 -23.14 6.57 23.50
N MET A 7 -23.17 7.76 22.92
CA MET A 7 -23.32 7.94 21.48
C MET A 7 -22.10 7.32 20.78
N LEU A 8 -22.34 6.24 20.03
CA LEU A 8 -21.39 5.75 19.02
C LEU A 8 -21.25 6.82 17.93
N ILE A 9 -20.28 7.72 18.08
CA ILE A 9 -19.86 8.61 17.00
C ILE A 9 -19.21 7.73 15.92
N ARG A 10 -19.97 7.39 14.87
CA ARG A 10 -19.38 6.97 13.61
C ARG A 10 -18.50 8.11 13.12
N ARG A 11 -17.18 8.02 13.30
CA ARG A 11 -16.22 8.90 12.62
C ARG A 11 -16.25 8.56 11.13
N ALA A 12 -17.21 9.11 10.40
CA ALA A 12 -17.01 9.36 8.98
C ALA A 12 -15.95 10.46 8.90
N THR A 13 -14.70 10.07 8.69
CA THR A 13 -13.65 11.01 8.31
C THR A 13 -14.00 11.52 6.92
N PHE A 14 -14.66 12.66 6.83
CA PHE A 14 -14.78 13.42 5.58
C PHE A 14 -13.37 13.74 5.12
N ALA A 15 -12.98 13.24 3.93
CA ALA A 15 -11.70 13.62 3.37
C ALA A 15 -11.90 14.98 2.72
N GLU A 16 -11.05 15.98 3.02
CA GLU A 16 -11.12 17.31 2.39
C GLU A 16 -11.02 17.25 0.86
N THR A 17 -10.59 16.10 0.31
CA THR A 17 -10.55 15.83 -1.12
C THR A 17 -11.90 15.58 -1.78
N ASP A 18 -12.95 15.35 -0.99
CA ASP A 18 -14.29 15.02 -1.48
C ASP A 18 -15.00 16.26 -2.10
N ASP A 19 -14.48 17.47 -1.87
CA ASP A 19 -15.03 18.75 -2.38
C ASP A 19 -14.28 19.29 -3.61
N TYR A 20 -13.27 18.59 -4.12
CA TYR A 20 -12.61 19.00 -5.36
C TYR A 20 -13.46 18.67 -6.59
N SER A 21 -13.59 19.65 -7.50
CA SER A 21 -14.26 19.46 -8.79
C SER A 21 -13.47 18.57 -9.78
N PHE A 22 -12.33 18.03 -9.37
CA PHE A 22 -11.44 17.20 -10.16
C PHE A 22 -10.98 15.98 -9.36
N SER A 23 -10.61 14.91 -10.06
CA SER A 23 -10.09 13.71 -9.41
C SER A 23 -8.68 13.96 -8.87
N VAL A 24 -8.49 13.74 -7.56
CA VAL A 24 -7.17 13.81 -6.95
C VAL A 24 -6.38 12.57 -7.32
N VAL A 25 -5.38 12.75 -8.17
CA VAL A 25 -4.44 11.69 -8.56
C VAL A 25 -3.49 11.42 -7.40
N ARG A 26 -3.53 10.19 -6.87
CA ARG A 26 -2.71 9.80 -5.70
C ARG A 26 -1.27 9.47 -6.07
N TYR A 27 -1.05 8.83 -7.22
CA TYR A 27 0.27 8.44 -7.70
C TYR A 27 0.41 8.78 -9.19
N PRO A 28 1.64 9.10 -9.65
CA PRO A 28 1.90 9.34 -11.07
C PRO A 28 1.45 8.17 -11.92
N HIS A 29 0.70 8.44 -12.99
CA HIS A 29 0.34 7.42 -13.97
C HIS A 29 1.58 6.95 -14.75
N TYR A 30 1.62 5.69 -15.18
CA TYR A 30 2.80 5.13 -15.86
C TYR A 30 3.17 5.90 -17.13
N GLU A 31 2.18 6.28 -17.93
CA GLU A 31 2.35 7.04 -19.19
C GLU A 31 2.45 8.57 -18.98
N SER A 32 2.51 9.04 -17.74
CA SER A 32 2.66 10.48 -17.48
C SER A 32 4.06 10.98 -17.88
N ASN A 33 4.21 12.31 -17.93
CA ASN A 33 5.51 12.96 -18.11
C ASN A 33 6.40 12.91 -16.85
N ILE A 34 5.95 12.26 -15.78
CA ILE A 34 6.72 12.10 -14.54
C ILE A 34 7.64 10.89 -14.68
N PRO A 35 8.93 11.00 -14.27
CA PRO A 35 9.84 9.86 -14.34
C PRO A 35 9.31 8.64 -13.59
N ILE A 36 9.36 7.46 -14.24
CA ILE A 36 8.90 6.17 -13.67
C ILE A 36 9.53 5.91 -12.29
N SER A 37 10.79 6.32 -12.11
CA SER A 37 11.50 6.20 -10.83
C SER A 37 10.78 6.87 -9.66
N MET A 38 10.09 8.00 -9.88
CA MET A 38 9.31 8.69 -8.85
C MET A 38 8.12 7.84 -8.38
N GLY A 39 7.37 7.25 -9.32
CA GLY A 39 6.27 6.36 -8.98
C GLY A 39 6.75 5.09 -8.27
N LEU A 40 7.87 4.50 -8.71
CA LEU A 40 8.45 3.32 -8.06
C LEU A 40 9.03 3.62 -6.66
N ASN A 41 9.57 4.82 -6.45
CA ASN A 41 10.01 5.26 -5.12
C ASN A 41 8.81 5.51 -4.20
N THR A 42 7.69 5.98 -4.75
CA THR A 42 6.44 6.09 -4.02
C THR A 42 5.93 4.72 -3.60
N LEU A 43 5.89 3.74 -4.53
CA LEU A 43 5.54 2.35 -4.21
C LEU A 43 6.42 1.79 -3.07
N HIS A 44 7.73 2.03 -3.13
CA HIS A 44 8.66 1.63 -2.08
C HIS A 44 8.27 2.23 -0.72
N GLY A 45 8.14 3.56 -0.63
CA GLY A 45 7.81 4.25 0.62
C GLY A 45 6.45 3.81 1.19
N GLU A 46 5.48 3.55 0.33
CA GLU A 46 4.16 3.06 0.69
C GLU A 46 4.20 1.66 1.32
N ILE A 47 4.99 0.74 0.76
CA ILE A 47 5.19 -0.59 1.35
C ILE A 47 5.79 -0.46 2.76
N ILE A 48 6.80 0.40 2.95
CA ILE A 48 7.40 0.64 4.26
C ILE A 48 6.38 1.22 5.24
N ARG A 49 5.55 2.16 4.79
CA ARG A 49 4.48 2.76 5.61
C ARG A 49 3.46 1.71 6.05
N ILE A 50 2.99 0.88 5.13
CA ILE A 50 2.05 -0.21 5.44
C ILE A 50 2.68 -1.16 6.46
N PHE A 51 3.92 -1.60 6.23
CA PHE A 51 4.64 -2.47 7.17
C PHE A 51 4.75 -1.88 8.58
N ARG A 52 5.06 -0.58 8.70
CA ARG A 52 5.20 0.08 10.01
C ARG A 52 3.87 0.15 10.76
N ASN A 53 2.77 0.35 10.04
CA ASN A 53 1.43 0.51 10.62
C ASN A 53 0.69 -0.81 10.86
N CYS A 54 1.01 -1.88 10.13
CA CYS A 54 0.36 -3.17 10.32
C CYS A 54 1.06 -3.99 11.41
N SER A 55 0.33 -4.46 12.42
CA SER A 55 0.87 -5.41 13.40
C SER A 55 0.79 -6.85 12.91
N LEU A 56 -0.30 -7.20 12.23
CA LEU A 56 -0.56 -8.54 11.70
C LEU A 56 -0.07 -8.69 10.25
N PHE A 57 0.46 -9.87 9.93
CA PHE A 57 1.02 -10.17 8.62
C PHE A 57 -0.05 -10.16 7.52
N GLU A 58 -1.24 -10.68 7.82
CA GLU A 58 -2.38 -10.76 6.90
C GLU A 58 -2.84 -9.37 6.46
N HIS A 59 -2.86 -8.41 7.40
CA HIS A 59 -3.18 -7.02 7.11
C HIS A 59 -2.11 -6.37 6.24
N PHE A 60 -0.84 -6.64 6.51
CA PHE A 60 0.26 -6.17 5.66
C PHE A 60 0.13 -6.71 4.23
N LEU A 61 -0.11 -8.01 4.06
CA LEU A 61 -0.31 -8.64 2.76
C LEU A 61 -1.51 -8.05 2.02
N GLU A 62 -2.65 -7.90 2.70
CA GLU A 62 -3.87 -7.37 2.09
C GLU A 62 -3.67 -5.93 1.60
N ARG A 63 -3.13 -5.05 2.45
CA ARG A 63 -2.88 -3.65 2.10
C ARG A 63 -1.83 -3.51 0.99
N THR A 64 -0.79 -4.34 1.02
CA THR A 64 0.24 -4.32 -0.02
C THR A 64 -0.29 -4.84 -1.36
N ARG A 65 -1.17 -5.86 -1.34
CA ARG A 65 -1.87 -6.32 -2.56
C ARG A 65 -2.79 -5.24 -3.12
N GLN A 66 -3.55 -4.55 -2.27
CA GLN A 66 -4.39 -3.42 -2.71
C GLN A 66 -3.57 -2.31 -3.37
N LEU A 67 -2.42 -1.97 -2.77
CA LEU A 67 -1.48 -1.00 -3.35
C LEU A 67 -0.97 -1.48 -4.72
N ALA A 68 -0.49 -2.71 -4.83
CA ALA A 68 0.02 -3.25 -6.09
C ALA A 68 -1.08 -3.31 -7.19
N ARG A 69 -2.32 -3.68 -6.84
CA ARG A 69 -3.46 -3.62 -7.77
C ARG A 69 -3.74 -2.19 -8.24
N TYR A 70 -3.64 -1.21 -7.36
CA TYR A 70 -3.79 0.19 -7.76
C TYR A 70 -2.72 0.58 -8.79
N PHE A 71 -1.45 0.20 -8.57
CA PHE A 71 -0.39 0.48 -9.53
C PHE A 71 -0.62 -0.21 -10.89
N LEU A 72 -1.17 -1.43 -10.92
CA LEU A 72 -1.61 -2.07 -12.16
C LEU A 72 -2.72 -1.27 -12.87
N GLN A 73 -3.67 -0.71 -12.12
CA GLN A 73 -4.76 0.10 -12.67
C GLN A 73 -4.27 1.40 -13.31
N ILE A 74 -3.22 2.02 -12.75
CA ILE A 74 -2.55 3.19 -13.34
C ILE A 74 -1.42 2.80 -14.33
N GLN A 75 -1.59 1.63 -14.95
CA GLN A 75 -0.83 1.09 -16.09
C GLN A 75 0.64 0.77 -15.84
N TYR A 76 1.07 0.56 -14.59
CA TYR A 76 2.41 0.02 -14.36
C TYR A 76 2.48 -1.45 -14.79
N PRO A 77 3.48 -1.86 -15.61
CA PRO A 77 3.67 -3.25 -15.98
C PRO A 77 3.91 -4.15 -14.75
N LYS A 78 3.30 -5.34 -14.75
CA LYS A 78 3.37 -6.30 -13.64
C LYS A 78 4.82 -6.68 -13.32
N GLU A 79 5.66 -6.84 -14.34
CA GLU A 79 7.06 -7.23 -14.23
C GLU A 79 7.87 -6.17 -13.47
N ILE A 80 7.63 -4.89 -13.77
CA ILE A 80 8.29 -3.76 -13.10
C ILE A 80 7.86 -3.68 -11.64
N LEU A 81 6.57 -3.90 -11.36
CA LEU A 81 6.04 -3.91 -9.99
C LEU A 81 6.61 -5.07 -9.18
N CYS A 82 6.63 -6.29 -9.72
CA CYS A 82 7.20 -7.46 -9.07
C CYS A 82 8.69 -7.26 -8.76
N SER A 83 9.45 -6.74 -9.73
CA SER A 83 10.87 -6.41 -9.54
C SER A 83 11.09 -5.39 -8.44
N ARG A 84 10.28 -4.32 -8.40
CA ARG A 84 10.35 -3.29 -7.37
C ARG A 84 9.94 -3.80 -5.98
N LEU A 85 8.91 -4.65 -5.91
CA LEU A 85 8.45 -5.26 -4.67
C LEU A 85 9.54 -6.16 -4.09
N TYR A 86 10.11 -7.03 -4.92
CA TYR A 86 11.23 -7.88 -4.55
C TYR A 86 12.43 -7.07 -4.05
N SER A 87 12.83 -6.03 -4.79
CA SER A 87 13.92 -5.12 -4.39
C SER A 87 13.64 -4.43 -3.05
N THR A 88 12.39 -4.02 -2.81
CA THR A 88 11.98 -3.37 -1.55
C THR A 88 12.09 -4.31 -0.36
N LEU A 89 11.56 -5.53 -0.48
CA LEU A 89 11.64 -6.54 0.58
C LEU A 89 13.09 -6.86 0.94
N ASN A 90 13.96 -7.02 -0.06
CA ASN A 90 15.39 -7.31 0.18
C ASN A 90 16.17 -6.13 0.76
N LYS A 91 15.79 -4.89 0.44
CA LYS A 91 16.38 -3.69 1.06
C LYS A 91 15.86 -3.42 2.47
N THR A 92 14.79 -4.10 2.89
CA THR A 92 14.16 -3.89 4.20
C THR A 92 13.98 -5.22 4.94
N PRO A 93 15.08 -5.81 5.45
CA PRO A 93 15.02 -7.06 6.22
C PRO A 93 14.19 -6.96 7.50
N ALA A 94 13.90 -5.75 7.99
CA ALA A 94 12.99 -5.56 9.11
C ALA A 94 11.57 -6.11 8.86
N ILE A 95 11.14 -6.21 7.60
CA ILE A 95 9.82 -6.75 7.24
C ILE A 95 9.78 -8.26 7.53
N SER A 96 10.74 -9.02 7.03
CA SER A 96 10.84 -10.46 7.28
C SER A 96 11.03 -10.76 8.76
N LEU A 97 11.87 -9.98 9.45
CA LEU A 97 12.10 -10.13 10.88
C LEU A 97 10.83 -9.91 11.72
N LYS A 98 10.02 -8.89 11.38
CA LYS A 98 8.79 -8.59 12.13
C LYS A 98 7.76 -9.70 12.04
N TYR A 99 7.61 -10.31 10.87
CA TYR A 99 6.58 -11.32 10.63
C TYR A 99 7.09 -12.75 10.73
N ALA A 100 8.41 -12.95 10.92
CA ALA A 100 9.06 -14.25 10.91
C ALA A 100 8.79 -15.06 9.62
N VAL A 101 8.79 -14.37 8.46
CA VAL A 101 8.55 -14.96 7.13
C VAL A 101 9.65 -14.54 6.16
N TYR A 102 10.10 -15.42 5.28
CA TYR A 102 11.11 -15.06 4.27
C TYR A 102 10.55 -14.10 3.23
N ASN A 103 11.40 -13.17 2.77
CA ASN A 103 11.02 -12.19 1.74
C ASN A 103 10.47 -12.84 0.46
N ASN A 104 10.99 -14.00 0.07
CA ASN A 104 10.50 -14.75 -1.09
C ASN A 104 9.05 -15.18 -0.90
N ASP A 105 8.69 -15.71 0.27
CA ASP A 105 7.33 -16.16 0.57
C ASP A 105 6.35 -14.97 0.62
N ILE A 106 6.78 -13.86 1.23
CA ILE A 106 6.02 -12.60 1.22
C ILE A 106 5.73 -12.16 -0.22
N CYS A 107 6.76 -12.17 -1.06
CA CYS A 107 6.66 -11.79 -2.48
C CYS A 107 5.68 -12.69 -3.23
N MET A 108 5.79 -14.01 -3.06
CA MET A 108 4.90 -15.00 -3.68
C MET A 108 3.44 -14.80 -3.26
N HIS A 109 3.18 -14.64 -1.96
CA HIS A 109 1.82 -14.40 -1.44
C HIS A 109 1.16 -13.13 -1.99
N ILE A 110 1.97 -12.13 -2.32
CA ILE A 110 1.48 -10.91 -2.96
C ILE A 110 1.21 -11.19 -4.44
N ILE A 111 2.20 -11.71 -5.18
CA ILE A 111 2.17 -11.88 -6.64
C ILE A 111 1.13 -12.90 -7.11
N GLU A 112 0.95 -14.02 -6.43
CA GLU A 112 -0.01 -15.07 -6.80
C GLU A 112 -1.46 -14.56 -6.85
N LYS A 113 -1.74 -13.48 -6.11
CA LYS A 113 -3.08 -12.89 -5.98
C LYS A 113 -3.19 -11.53 -6.69
N LEU A 114 -2.21 -11.15 -7.52
CA LEU A 114 -2.24 -9.99 -8.41
C LEU A 114 -2.69 -10.37 -9.80
#